data_AF-A0A813F3R1-F1
#
_entry.id   AF-A0A813F3R1-F1
#
_cell.length_a   1.000
_cell.length_b   1.000
_cell.length_c   1.000
_cell.angle_alpha   90.00
_cell.angle_beta   90.00
_cell.angle_gamma   90.00
#
_symmetry.space_group_name_H-M   'P 1'
#
loop_
_entity.id
_entity.type
_entity.pdbx_description
1 polymer ?
#
loop_
_entity_poly.entity_id
_entity_poly.type
_entity_poly.pdbx_seq_one_letter_code
_entity_poly.pdbx_strand_id
1 'polypeptide(L)'
;MGKRAASTPASPPKGKVARKFQDAIEVEDCFLDQCAPLFELISQTSGLSAACRDMLLAMSPHCLRSAKDHRHAYQTTMVEVLCKVVAGVELEHTTALQAAGAEVTEVDSQKEAAASAVVASQEAADSAVQERDLKDAACKSATQAATEDHA
;
A
#
# COMPACT_ATOMS: atom_id res chain seq x y z
N MET A 1 78.75 -24.00 8.43
CA MET A 1 79.09 -23.19 7.24
C MET A 1 77.89 -23.15 6.30
N GLY A 2 77.07 -22.12 6.40
CA GLY A 2 75.82 -21.99 5.63
C GLY A 2 76.08 -21.42 4.24
N LYS A 3 75.70 -22.17 3.21
CA LYS A 3 75.76 -21.72 1.80
C LYS A 3 74.38 -21.21 1.40
N ARG A 4 74.17 -19.89 1.43
CA ARG A 4 73.05 -19.22 0.76
C ARG A 4 73.53 -18.83 -0.64
N ALA A 5 72.84 -19.31 -1.67
CA ALA A 5 73.11 -18.96 -3.06
C ALA A 5 72.06 -17.98 -3.58
N ALA A 6 72.59 -16.84 -4.05
CA ALA A 6 72.17 -15.98 -5.15
C ALA A 6 70.69 -15.55 -5.30
N SER A 7 70.48 -14.28 -4.97
CA SER A 7 69.55 -13.32 -5.56
C SER A 7 69.67 -13.20 -7.08
N THR A 8 68.53 -13.10 -7.78
CA THR A 8 68.39 -12.51 -9.12
C THR A 8 67.32 -11.41 -9.15
N PRO A 9 67.47 -10.41 -10.03
CA PRO A 9 67.06 -9.04 -9.76
C PRO A 9 65.66 -8.67 -10.25
N ALA A 10 65.07 -7.72 -9.53
CA ALA A 10 63.91 -6.94 -9.93
C ALA A 10 64.13 -6.20 -11.25
N SER A 11 63.10 -6.15 -12.09
CA SER A 11 62.99 -5.20 -13.21
C SER A 11 61.79 -4.26 -13.00
N PRO A 12 61.87 -2.99 -13.43
CA PRO A 12 61.02 -1.89 -12.95
C PRO A 12 59.67 -1.76 -13.70
N PRO A 13 58.70 -1.00 -13.14
CA PRO A 13 57.33 -0.94 -13.62
C PRO A 13 57.22 -0.05 -14.87
N LYS A 14 56.58 -0.56 -15.93
CA LYS A 14 56.26 0.25 -17.11
C LYS A 14 54.94 1.00 -16.89
N GLY A 15 54.99 2.30 -17.18
CA GLY A 15 54.05 3.35 -16.79
C GLY A 15 52.57 3.10 -17.07
N LYS A 16 51.75 3.60 -16.14
CA LYS A 16 50.30 3.80 -16.28
C LYS A 16 50.04 4.77 -17.44
N VAL A 17 49.45 4.28 -18.53
CA VAL A 17 48.72 5.14 -19.45
C VAL A 17 47.32 5.30 -18.86
N ALA A 18 47.06 6.47 -18.28
CA ALA A 18 45.72 6.87 -17.86
C ALA A 18 44.83 6.91 -19.11
N ARG A 19 44.01 5.87 -19.29
CA ARG A 19 42.95 5.88 -20.29
C ARG A 19 41.94 6.90 -19.81
N LYS A 20 41.90 8.05 -20.48
CA LYS A 20 40.86 9.09 -20.34
C LYS A 20 39.50 8.38 -20.31
N PHE A 21 38.78 8.50 -19.19
CA PHE A 21 37.35 8.21 -19.15
C PHE A 21 36.70 9.21 -20.09
N GLN A 22 36.39 8.74 -21.30
CA GLN A 22 35.59 9.45 -22.26
C GLN A 22 34.14 9.42 -21.76
N ASP A 23 33.61 10.62 -21.57
CA ASP A 23 32.22 11.02 -21.71
C ASP A 23 31.17 10.01 -21.21
N ALA A 24 30.69 10.27 -20.00
CA ALA A 24 29.40 9.76 -19.53
C ALA A 24 28.30 10.33 -20.43
N ILE A 25 28.00 9.61 -21.51
CA ILE A 25 26.66 9.62 -22.07
C ILE A 25 25.80 9.02 -20.96
N GLU A 26 24.93 9.81 -20.35
CA GLU A 26 23.83 9.32 -19.53
C GLU A 26 22.93 8.48 -20.45
N VAL A 27 23.32 7.23 -20.66
CA VAL A 27 22.44 6.23 -21.22
C VAL A 27 21.48 5.91 -20.09
N GLU A 28 20.28 6.47 -20.18
CA GLU A 28 19.13 6.07 -19.37
C GLU A 28 19.08 4.54 -19.37
N ASP A 29 19.33 3.94 -18.20
CA ASP A 29 19.42 2.49 -18.08
C ASP A 29 17.99 1.95 -18.03
N CYS A 30 17.42 1.67 -19.20
CA CYS A 30 16.05 1.16 -19.36
C CYS A 30 15.76 -0.06 -18.46
N PHE A 31 16.79 -0.80 -18.03
CA PHE A 31 16.63 -1.88 -17.07
C PHE A 31 16.32 -1.38 -15.65
N LEU A 32 16.93 -0.27 -15.22
CA LEU A 32 16.62 0.36 -13.93
C LEU A 32 15.19 0.88 -13.89
N ASP A 33 14.72 1.46 -15.01
CA ASP A 33 13.33 1.91 -15.13
C ASP A 33 12.34 0.75 -14.98
N GLN A 34 12.65 -0.40 -15.58
CA GLN A 34 11.84 -1.62 -15.41
C GLN A 34 11.85 -2.15 -13.97
N CYS A 35 12.91 -1.87 -13.20
CA CYS A 35 13.01 -2.24 -11.79
C CYS A 35 12.40 -1.20 -10.85
N ALA A 36 11.99 -0.03 -11.34
CA ALA A 36 11.47 1.05 -10.51
C ALA A 36 10.29 0.62 -9.60
N PRO A 37 9.30 -0.18 -10.07
CA PRO A 37 8.22 -0.64 -9.21
C PRO A 37 8.70 -1.51 -8.05
N LEU A 38 9.74 -2.32 -8.28
CA LEU A 38 10.35 -3.13 -7.23
C LEU A 38 11.07 -2.25 -6.20
N PHE A 39 11.79 -1.22 -6.66
CA PHE A 39 12.46 -0.28 -5.75
C PHE A 39 11.47 0.47 -4.89
N GLU A 40 10.35 0.88 -5.47
CA GLU A 40 9.26 1.51 -4.73
C GLU A 40 8.70 0.57 -3.65
N LEU A 41 8.43 -0.70 -3.95
CA LEU A 41 7.96 -1.69 -2.97
C LEU A 41 8.95 -1.90 -1.82
N ILE A 42 10.25 -2.01 -2.13
CA ILE A 42 11.31 -2.13 -1.11
C ILE A 42 11.38 -0.84 -0.27
N SER A 43 11.15 0.33 -0.88
CA SER A 43 11.14 1.62 -0.19
C SER A 43 10.03 1.70 0.87
N GLN A 44 8.86 1.11 0.58
CA GLN A 44 7.67 1.14 1.42
C GLN A 44 7.70 0.11 2.58
N THR A 45 8.66 -0.82 2.58
CA THR A 45 8.72 -1.88 3.59
C THR A 45 9.02 -1.32 4.99
N SER A 46 8.08 -1.44 5.94
CA SER A 46 8.26 -0.90 7.29
C SER A 46 9.19 -1.73 8.20
N GLY A 47 9.37 -3.03 7.90
CA GLY A 47 10.14 -3.97 8.72
C GLY A 47 11.66 -3.97 8.55
N LEU A 48 12.21 -3.14 7.65
CA LEU A 48 13.65 -3.07 7.39
C LEU A 48 14.26 -1.75 7.89
N SER A 49 15.47 -1.84 8.44
CA SER A 49 16.28 -0.65 8.72
C SER A 49 16.64 0.08 7.42
N ALA A 50 16.86 1.40 7.50
CA ALA A 50 17.27 2.19 6.33
C ALA A 50 18.52 1.62 5.65
N ALA A 51 19.53 1.23 6.42
CA ALA A 51 20.76 0.64 5.88
C ALA A 51 20.51 -0.69 5.14
N CYS A 52 19.61 -1.55 5.64
CA CYS A 52 19.25 -2.79 4.96
C CYS A 52 18.49 -2.50 3.66
N ARG A 53 17.61 -1.51 3.67
CA ARG A 53 16.84 -1.07 2.50
C ARG A 53 17.77 -0.54 1.42
N ASP A 54 18.69 0.35 1.76
CA ASP A 54 19.66 0.93 0.83
C ASP A 54 20.57 -0.15 0.23
N MET A 55 21.00 -1.12 1.05
CA MET A 55 21.75 -2.27 0.58
C MET A 55 20.96 -3.09 -0.44
N LEU A 56 19.69 -3.40 -0.15
CA LEU A 56 18.84 -4.16 -1.07
C LEU A 56 18.61 -3.39 -2.37
N LEU A 57 18.32 -2.08 -2.29
CA LEU A 57 18.15 -1.24 -3.48
C LEU A 57 19.41 -1.19 -4.33
N ALA A 58 20.58 -1.00 -3.73
CA ALA A 58 21.85 -0.98 -4.44
C ALA A 58 22.21 -2.34 -5.07
N MET A 59 21.86 -3.45 -4.41
CA MET A 59 22.17 -4.80 -4.91
C MET A 59 21.19 -5.32 -5.96
N SER A 60 19.93 -4.88 -5.90
CA SER A 60 18.83 -5.39 -6.74
C SER A 60 19.14 -5.34 -8.24
N PRO A 61 19.66 -4.23 -8.83
CA PRO A 61 19.98 -4.19 -10.24
C PRO A 61 20.97 -5.29 -10.67
N HIS A 62 21.99 -5.52 -9.85
CA HIS A 62 23.06 -6.48 -10.15
C HIS A 62 22.58 -7.93 -10.04
N CYS A 63 21.66 -8.21 -9.13
CA CYS A 63 21.11 -9.55 -8.94
C CYS A 63 20.05 -9.90 -10.00
N LEU A 64 19.30 -8.90 -10.49
CA LEU A 64 18.20 -9.09 -11.42
C LEU A 64 18.63 -9.07 -12.89
N ARG A 65 19.73 -8.37 -13.22
CA ARG A 65 20.24 -8.25 -14.59
C ARG A 65 20.79 -9.56 -15.14
N SER A 66 21.30 -10.43 -14.28
CA SER A 66 21.73 -11.77 -14.67
C SER A 66 20.53 -12.69 -14.82
N ALA A 67 20.45 -13.40 -15.96
CA ALA A 67 19.47 -14.46 -16.16
C ALA A 67 19.61 -15.56 -15.09
N LYS A 68 18.50 -16.21 -14.75
CA LYS A 68 18.39 -17.14 -13.61
C LYS A 68 19.50 -18.20 -13.59
N ASP A 69 19.79 -18.82 -14.73
CA ASP A 69 20.78 -19.91 -14.84
C ASP A 69 22.24 -19.43 -14.82
N HIS A 70 22.45 -18.11 -14.89
CA HIS A 70 23.77 -17.47 -14.84
C HIS A 70 24.03 -16.70 -13.54
N ARG A 71 23.08 -16.73 -12.59
CA ARG A 71 23.27 -16.07 -11.30
C ARG A 71 24.27 -16.83 -10.44
N HIS A 72 25.22 -16.10 -9.87
CA HIS A 72 26.07 -16.63 -8.82
C HIS A 72 25.22 -16.95 -7.58
N ALA A 73 25.64 -17.92 -6.75
CA ALA A 73 24.93 -18.33 -5.53
C ALA A 73 24.47 -17.14 -4.66
N TYR A 74 25.34 -16.16 -4.45
CA TYR A 74 25.01 -14.92 -3.74
C TYR A 74 23.87 -14.13 -4.40
N GLN A 75 23.88 -13.96 -5.73
CA GLN A 75 22.80 -13.26 -6.44
C GLN A 75 21.49 -14.03 -6.31
N THR A 76 21.52 -15.35 -6.37
CA THR A 76 20.34 -16.20 -6.14
C THR A 76 19.78 -15.97 -4.73
N THR A 77 20.61 -16.02 -3.69
CA THR A 77 20.18 -15.74 -2.32
C THR A 77 19.60 -14.33 -2.16
N MET A 78 20.22 -13.32 -2.78
CA MET A 78 19.68 -11.96 -2.72
C MET A 78 18.33 -11.84 -3.44
N VAL A 79 18.14 -12.50 -4.59
CA VAL A 79 16.84 -12.56 -5.25
C VAL A 79 15.79 -13.24 -4.36
N GLU A 80 16.13 -14.32 -3.66
CA GLU A 80 15.22 -14.96 -2.71
C GLU A 80 14.83 -14.03 -1.55
N VAL A 81 15.77 -13.23 -1.05
CA VAL A 81 15.49 -12.20 -0.03
C VAL A 81 14.54 -11.14 -0.60
N LEU A 82 14.78 -10.64 -1.81
CA LEU A 82 13.90 -9.68 -2.47
C LEU A 82 12.48 -10.23 -2.64
N CYS A 83 12.35 -11.50 -3.06
CA CYS A 83 11.05 -12.16 -3.17
C CYS A 83 10.32 -12.22 -1.82
N LYS A 84 11.02 -12.54 -0.72
CA LYS A 84 10.43 -12.57 0.62
C LYS A 84 9.96 -11.19 1.08
N VAL A 85 10.76 -10.15 0.81
CA VAL A 85 10.41 -8.76 1.15
C VAL A 85 9.15 -8.34 0.40
N VAL A 86 9.11 -8.55 -0.92
CA VAL A 86 7.96 -8.20 -1.76
C VAL A 86 6.71 -8.98 -1.35
N ALA A 87 6.84 -10.29 -1.08
CA ALA A 87 5.72 -11.11 -0.60
C ALA A 87 5.20 -10.62 0.77
N GLY A 88 6.08 -10.10 1.63
CA GLY A 88 5.67 -9.47 2.88
C GLY A 88 4.83 -8.21 2.65
N VAL A 89 5.27 -7.31 1.77
CA VAL A 89 4.52 -6.11 1.40
C VAL A 89 3.17 -6.46 0.75
N GLU A 90 3.15 -7.45 -0.13
CA GLU A 90 1.91 -7.95 -0.75
C GLU A 90 0.93 -8.48 0.31
N LEU A 91 1.43 -9.25 1.29
CA LEU A 91 0.61 -9.74 2.39
C LEU A 91 0.05 -8.60 3.25
N GLU A 92 0.86 -7.59 3.56
CA GLU A 92 0.42 -6.40 4.31
C GLU A 92 -0.69 -5.65 3.55
N HIS A 93 -0.49 -5.39 2.26
CA HIS A 93 -1.46 -4.68 1.42
C HIS A 93 -2.76 -5.47 1.23
N THR A 94 -2.67 -6.78 0.98
CA THR A 94 -3.85 -7.64 0.81
C THR A 94 -4.66 -7.73 2.10
N THR A 95 -3.99 -7.83 3.26
CA THR A 95 -4.64 -7.81 4.57
C THR A 95 -5.33 -6.47 4.83
N ALA A 96 -4.65 -5.35 4.54
CA ALA A 96 -5.23 -4.02 4.70
C ALA A 96 -6.45 -3.81 3.79
N LEU A 97 -6.38 -4.29 2.53
CA LEU A 97 -7.49 -4.21 1.59
C LEU A 97 -8.69 -5.05 2.04
N GLN A 98 -8.45 -6.24 2.58
CA GLN A 98 -9.52 -7.07 3.15
C GLN A 98 -10.19 -6.39 4.35
N ALA A 99 -9.41 -5.81 5.26
CA ALA A 99 -9.93 -5.09 6.41
C ALA A 99 -10.76 -3.87 5.98
N ALA A 100 -10.24 -3.07 5.04
CA ALA A 100 -10.97 -1.92 4.50
C ALA A 100 -12.26 -2.34 3.77
N GLY A 101 -12.22 -3.44 3.01
CA GLY A 101 -13.40 -3.98 2.33
C GLY A 101 -14.49 -4.44 3.31
N ALA A 102 -14.09 -5.03 4.44
CA ALA A 102 -15.02 -5.40 5.51
C ALA A 102 -15.65 -4.15 6.16
N GLU A 103 -14.86 -3.11 6.42
CA GLU A 103 -15.34 -1.84 6.98
C GLU A 103 -16.34 -1.14 6.05
N VAL A 104 -16.06 -1.10 4.73
CA VAL A 104 -16.99 -0.55 3.73
C VAL A 104 -18.32 -1.31 3.74
N THR A 105 -18.26 -2.64 3.77
CA THR A 105 -19.47 -3.49 3.79
C THR A 105 -20.29 -3.23 5.06
N GLU A 106 -19.64 -3.09 6.22
CA GLU A 106 -20.30 -2.77 7.47
C GLU A 106 -20.98 -1.40 7.43
N VAL A 107 -20.26 -0.36 6.97
CA VAL A 107 -20.79 1.00 6.85
C VAL A 107 -21.97 1.06 5.88
N ASP A 108 -21.90 0.35 4.76
CA ASP A 108 -23.01 0.27 3.82
C ASP A 108 -24.24 -0.39 4.46
N SER A 109 -24.06 -1.47 5.23
CA SER A 109 -25.16 -2.10 5.95
C SER A 109 -25.80 -1.17 7.01
N GLN A 110 -24.98 -0.41 7.75
CA GLN A 110 -25.47 0.57 8.72
C GLN A 110 -26.22 1.71 8.05
N LYS A 111 -25.74 2.16 6.89
CA LYS A 111 -26.40 3.19 6.09
C LYS A 111 -27.77 2.72 5.59
N GLU A 112 -27.88 1.49 5.10
CA GLU A 112 -29.17 0.91 4.67
C GLU A 112 -30.15 0.77 5.85
N ALA A 113 -29.66 0.32 7.01
CA ALA A 113 -30.47 0.23 8.23
C ALA A 113 -30.94 1.61 8.71
N ALA A 114 -30.05 2.61 8.72
CA ALA A 114 -30.39 3.98 9.09
C ALA A 114 -31.39 4.60 8.11
N ALA A 115 -31.22 4.41 6.80
CA ALA A 115 -32.16 4.89 5.79
C ALA A 115 -33.56 4.27 6.00
N SER A 116 -33.63 2.96 6.26
CA SER A 116 -34.88 2.27 6.56
C SER A 116 -35.54 2.78 7.84
N ALA A 117 -34.76 3.04 8.89
CA ALA A 117 -35.25 3.60 10.14
C ALA A 117 -35.81 5.02 9.98
N VAL A 118 -35.17 5.86 9.15
CA VAL A 118 -35.68 7.20 8.82
C VAL A 118 -37.02 7.13 8.10
N VAL A 119 -37.14 6.24 7.11
CA VAL A 119 -38.42 6.05 6.39
C VAL A 119 -39.52 5.59 7.36
N ALA A 120 -39.25 4.56 8.17
CA ALA A 120 -40.23 4.07 9.15
C ALA A 120 -40.63 5.15 10.18
N SER A 121 -39.66 5.96 10.63
CA SER A 121 -39.94 7.07 11.54
C SER A 121 -40.77 8.16 10.89
N GLN A 122 -40.56 8.46 9.60
CA GLN A 122 -41.33 9.43 8.86
C GLN A 122 -42.79 8.96 8.69
N GLU A 123 -42.98 7.71 8.30
CA GLU A 123 -44.31 7.11 8.18
C GLU A 123 -45.08 7.11 9.51
N ALA A 124 -44.40 6.77 10.62
CA ALA A 124 -45.00 6.83 11.95
C ALA A 124 -45.37 8.26 12.37
N ALA A 125 -44.52 9.25 12.07
CA ALA A 125 -44.80 10.65 12.35
C ALA A 125 -46.01 11.15 11.53
N ASP A 126 -46.06 10.83 10.23
CA ASP A 126 -47.16 11.22 9.35
C ASP A 126 -48.48 10.61 9.81
N SER A 127 -48.48 9.34 10.25
CA SER A 127 -49.65 8.69 10.82
C SER A 127 -50.12 9.35 12.12
N ALA A 128 -49.20 9.69 13.02
CA ALA A 128 -49.52 10.37 14.28
C ALA A 128 -50.08 11.78 14.04
N VAL A 129 -49.57 12.51 13.05
CA VAL A 129 -50.12 13.81 12.63
C VAL A 129 -51.56 13.66 12.13
N GLN A 130 -51.83 12.68 11.27
CA GLN A 130 -53.18 12.42 10.78
C GLN A 130 -54.15 12.07 11.91
N GLU A 131 -53.73 11.21 12.86
CA GLU A 131 -54.56 10.85 14.01
C GLU A 131 -54.88 12.05 14.91
N ARG A 132 -53.87 12.90 15.17
CA ARG A 132 -54.05 14.16 15.91
C ARG A 132 -55.06 15.05 15.20
N ASP A 133 -54.90 15.28 13.90
CA ASP A 133 -55.76 16.19 13.15
C ASP A 133 -57.21 15.71 13.11
N LEU A 134 -57.44 14.38 13.01
CA LEU A 134 -58.77 13.78 13.11
C LEU A 134 -59.39 13.98 14.51
N LYS A 135 -58.60 13.77 15.58
CA LYS A 135 -59.06 13.99 16.96
C LYS A 135 -59.40 15.46 17.22
N ASP A 136 -58.56 16.38 16.76
CA ASP A 136 -58.78 17.82 16.88
C ASP A 136 -60.04 18.26 16.13
N ALA A 137 -60.27 17.74 14.92
CA ALA A 137 -61.49 18.00 14.15
C ALA A 137 -62.75 17.49 14.88
N ALA A 138 -62.70 16.27 15.42
CA ALA A 138 -63.80 15.69 16.18
C ALA A 138 -64.10 16.44 17.49
N CYS A 139 -63.06 16.91 18.19
CA CYS A 139 -63.24 17.70 19.41
C CYS A 139 -63.91 19.04 19.11
N LYS A 140 -63.48 19.73 18.03
CA LYS A 140 -64.09 20.99 17.59
C LYS A 140 -65.57 20.82 17.23
N SER A 141 -65.93 19.79 16.47
CA SER A 141 -67.34 19.54 16.11
C SER A 141 -68.19 19.19 17.32
N ALA A 142 -67.67 18.40 18.26
CA ALA A 142 -68.36 18.09 19.51
C ALA A 142 -68.61 19.35 20.37
N THR A 143 -67.62 20.25 20.47
CA THR A 143 -67.80 21.52 21.20
C THR A 143 -68.85 22.42 20.56
N GLN A 144 -68.90 22.50 19.22
CA GLN A 144 -69.92 23.29 18.52
C GLN A 144 -71.33 22.73 18.74
N ALA A 145 -71.51 21.42 18.62
CA ALA A 145 -72.79 20.77 18.88
C ALA A 145 -73.27 21.00 20.32
N ALA A 146 -72.38 20.94 21.31
CA ALA A 146 -72.72 21.19 22.71
C ALA A 146 -73.12 22.64 23.01
N THR A 147 -72.59 23.62 22.25
CA THR A 147 -72.99 25.02 22.40
C THR A 147 -74.32 25.36 21.75
N GLU A 148 -74.72 24.61 20.71
CA GLU A 148 -75.99 24.83 20.00
C GLU A 148 -77.19 24.18 20.71
N ASP A 149 -77.01 23.08 21.45
CA ASP A 149 -78.10 22.36 22.15
C ASP A 149 -78.55 23.04 23.47
N HIS A 150 -77.82 24.07 23.91
CA HIS A 150 -78.10 24.83 25.15
C HIS A 150 -78.56 26.28 24.91
N ALA A 151 -78.71 26.70 23.65
CA ALA A 151 -79.21 28.03 23.25
C ALA A 151 -80.69 27.98 22.86
#